data_AF-A0A9E5WSC6-F1
#
_entry.id   AF-A0A9E5WSC6-F1
#
_cell.length_a   1.000
_cell.length_b   1.000
_cell.length_c   1.000
_cell.angle_alpha   90.00
_cell.angle_beta   90.00
_cell.angle_gamma   90.00
#
_symmetry.space_group_name_H-M   'P 1'
#
loop_
_entity.id
_entity.type
_entity.pdbx_description
1 polymer ?
#
loop_
_entity_poly.entity_id
_entity_poly.type
_entity_poly.pdbx_seq_one_letter_code
_entity_poly.pdbx_strand_id
1 'polypeptide(L)' 'MPGYNKFDPRLESLVVETKTDWEPDVADLPSEEKKWLAAEVHRHPDQAAKIQYVRVHTGMIRQITVTAADIERLRQQARG' A
#
# COMPACT_ATOMS: atom_id res chain seq x y z
N MET A 1 -15.23 1.75 12.63
CA MET A 1 -15.23 3.11 12.04
C MET A 1 -15.26 2.98 10.53
N PRO A 2 -15.96 3.85 9.78
CA PRO A 2 -15.89 3.80 8.32
C PRO A 2 -14.45 4.09 7.90
N GLY A 3 -13.76 3.06 7.40
CA GLY A 3 -12.42 3.21 6.84
C GLY A 3 -12.51 3.91 5.50
N TYR A 4 -11.62 4.86 5.24
CA TYR A 4 -11.49 5.48 3.93
C TYR A 4 -10.71 4.53 3.03
N ASN A 5 -11.42 3.78 2.19
CA ASN A 5 -10.87 2.64 1.46
C ASN A 5 -10.55 2.95 -0.02
N LYS A 6 -10.24 4.21 -0.33
CA LYS A 6 -9.83 4.69 -1.66
C LYS A 6 -8.79 5.79 -1.49
N PHE A 7 -7.91 5.92 -2.49
CA PHE A 7 -6.96 7.03 -2.53
C PHE A 7 -7.71 8.38 -2.55
N ASP A 8 -7.33 9.28 -1.66
CA ASP A 8 -7.82 10.66 -1.62
C ASP A 8 -6.65 11.60 -1.29
N PRO A 9 -6.27 12.51 -2.20
CA PRO A 9 -5.17 13.46 -1.97
C PRO A 9 -5.30 14.28 -0.68
N ARG A 10 -6.52 14.54 -0.21
CA ARG A 10 -6.77 15.28 1.04
C ARG A 10 -6.45 14.46 2.29
N LEU A 11 -6.70 13.15 2.24
CA LEU A 11 -6.33 12.24 3.32
C LEU A 11 -4.84 11.95 3.28
N GLU A 12 -4.29 11.82 2.07
CA GLU A 12 -2.87 11.59 1.82
C GLU A 12 -2.00 12.71 2.41
N SER A 13 -2.42 13.97 2.29
CA SER A 13 -1.68 15.10 2.88
C SER A 13 -1.62 15.09 4.41
N LEU A 14 -2.42 14.24 5.07
CA LEU A 14 -2.45 14.08 6.52
C LEU A 14 -1.71 12.81 6.98
N VAL A 15 -1.10 12.05 6.06
CA VAL A 15 -0.41 10.80 6.39
C VAL A 15 0.85 11.10 7.20
N VAL A 16 0.92 10.49 8.38
CA VAL A 16 2.07 10.60 9.29
C VAL A 16 2.81 9.27 9.43
N GLU A 17 2.21 8.17 9.00
CA GLU A 17 2.78 6.82 9.06
C GLU A 17 2.20 5.95 7.94
N THR A 18 3.04 5.04 7.42
CA THR A 18 2.65 4.07 6.38
C THR A 18 2.77 2.64 6.89
N LYS A 19 1.78 1.80 6.60
CA LYS A 19 1.79 0.37 6.92
C LYS A 19 1.57 -0.47 5.67
N THR A 20 2.26 -1.60 5.61
CA THR A 20 2.11 -2.58 4.55
C THR A 20 1.60 -3.88 5.13
N ASP A 21 0.45 -4.33 4.65
CA ASP A 21 -0.07 -5.68 4.88
C ASP A 21 0.05 -6.51 3.60
N TRP A 22 -0.12 -7.81 3.73
CA TRP A 22 0.00 -8.76 2.63
C TRP A 22 -1.26 -9.61 2.59
N GLU A 23 -1.85 -9.78 1.41
CA GLU A 23 -2.90 -10.78 1.27
C GLU A 23 -2.35 -12.20 1.51
N PRO A 24 -3.18 -13.13 2.03
CA PRO A 24 -2.75 -14.50 2.28
C PRO A 24 -2.09 -15.16 1.07
N ASP A 25 -2.65 -14.95 -0.12
CA ASP A 25 -2.21 -15.56 -1.38
C ASP A 25 -0.83 -15.07 -1.84
N VAL A 26 -0.29 -14.00 -1.23
CA VAL A 26 1.01 -13.40 -1.57
C VAL A 26 1.92 -13.25 -0.35
N ALA A 27 1.55 -13.86 0.77
CA ALA A 27 2.27 -13.77 2.03
C ALA A 27 3.58 -14.58 2.04
N ASP A 28 3.77 -15.54 1.14
CA ASP A 28 4.96 -16.42 1.13
C ASP A 28 6.12 -15.92 0.23
N LEU A 29 6.07 -14.64 -0.18
CA LEU A 29 7.15 -14.04 -0.97
C LEU A 29 8.47 -13.90 -0.16
N PRO A 30 9.64 -14.02 -0.83
CA PRO A 30 10.94 -13.80 -0.21
C PRO A 30 11.05 -12.42 0.46
N SER A 31 11.76 -12.34 1.59
CA SER A 31 11.88 -11.11 2.39
C SER A 31 12.46 -9.92 1.61
N GLU A 32 13.39 -10.15 0.68
CA GLU A 32 13.96 -9.08 -0.16
C GLU A 32 12.94 -8.55 -1.15
N GLU A 33 12.18 -9.44 -1.79
CA GLU A 33 11.12 -9.06 -2.72
C GLU A 33 10.02 -8.29 -1.99
N LYS A 34 9.63 -8.74 -0.79
CA LYS A 34 8.66 -8.02 0.04
C LYS A 34 9.10 -6.60 0.40
N LYS A 35 10.37 -6.41 0.73
CA LYS A 35 10.92 -5.07 1.04
C LYS A 35 10.81 -4.14 -0.16
N TRP A 36 11.18 -4.63 -1.36
CA TRP A 36 11.06 -3.85 -2.58
C TRP A 36 9.61 -3.51 -2.92
N LEU A 37 8.72 -4.52 -2.93
CA LEU A 37 7.29 -4.34 -3.21
C LEU A 37 6.62 -3.36 -2.23
N ALA A 38 6.92 -3.46 -0.94
CA ALA A 38 6.40 -2.54 0.08
C ALA A 38 6.82 -1.09 -0.18
N ALA A 39 8.10 -0.87 -0.54
CA ALA A 39 8.57 0.46 -0.89
C ALA A 39 7.89 0.99 -2.15
N GLU A 40 7.78 0.16 -3.20
CA GLU A 40 7.26 0.56 -4.50
C GLU A 40 5.77 0.85 -4.48
N VAL A 41 4.97 0.02 -3.78
CA VAL A 41 3.52 0.26 -3.66
C VAL A 41 3.23 1.57 -2.93
N HIS A 42 4.08 1.97 -1.99
CA HIS A 42 3.95 3.23 -1.26
C HIS A 42 4.44 4.46 -2.03
N ARG A 43 5.23 4.30 -3.10
CA ARG A 43 5.58 5.39 -4.02
C ARG A 43 4.42 5.76 -4.95
N HIS A 44 3.58 4.79 -5.28
CA HIS A 44 2.41 4.96 -6.16
C HIS A 44 1.11 4.52 -5.46
N PRO A 45 0.73 5.18 -4.34
CA PRO A 45 -0.42 4.77 -3.52
C PRO A 45 -1.77 4.91 -4.25
N ASP A 46 -1.84 5.77 -5.25
CA ASP A 46 -3.00 5.96 -6.15
C ASP A 46 -3.25 4.76 -7.06
N GLN A 47 -2.24 3.92 -7.26
CA GLN A 47 -2.30 2.70 -8.07
C GLN A 47 -2.49 1.43 -7.22
N ALA A 48 -2.55 1.56 -5.90
CA ALA A 48 -2.69 0.42 -5.00
C ALA A 48 -4.10 -0.19 -5.10
N ALA A 49 -4.18 -1.51 -5.28
CA ALA A 49 -5.47 -2.20 -5.40
C ALA A 49 -6.31 -2.11 -4.11
N LYS A 50 -5.64 -2.14 -2.95
CA LYS A 50 -6.28 -2.02 -1.63
C LYS A 50 -5.53 -1.02 -0.76
N ILE A 51 -6.15 0.13 -0.54
CA ILE A 51 -5.66 1.21 0.31
C ILE A 51 -6.69 1.55 1.37
N GLN A 52 -6.23 1.84 2.57
CA GLN A 52 -7.03 2.31 3.68
C GLN A 52 -6.35 3.46 4.40
N TYR A 53 -7.11 4.48 4.77
CA TYR A 53 -6.66 5.50 5.71
C TYR A 53 -7.35 5.32 7.06
N VAL A 54 -6.54 5.29 8.12
CA VAL A 54 -6.99 5.16 9.50
C VAL A 54 -6.68 6.46 10.23
N ARG A 55 -7.70 7.10 10.80
CA ARG A 55 -7.53 8.32 11.59
C ARG A 55 -6.78 8.01 12.88
N VAL A 56 -5.74 8.78 13.15
CA VAL A 56 -5.02 8.79 14.44
C VAL A 56 -5.06 10.18 15.06
N HIS A 57 -4.54 10.31 16.28
CA HIS A 57 -4.60 11.56 17.05
C HIS A 57 -3.97 12.75 16.29
N THR A 58 -2.84 12.52 15.63
CA THR A 58 -2.03 13.55 14.97
C THR A 58 -2.14 13.56 13.44
N GLY A 59 -2.96 12.70 12.83
CA GLY A 59 -3.01 12.59 11.36
C GLY A 59 -3.73 11.33 10.88
N MET A 60 -3.20 10.75 9.80
CA MET A 60 -3.66 9.50 9.21
C MET A 60 -2.53 8.48 9.15
N ILE A 61 -2.86 7.21 9.38
CA ILE A 61 -2.03 6.09 8.93
C ILE A 61 -2.54 5.67 7.56
N ARG A 62 -1.66 5.59 6.56
CA ARG A 62 -1.96 4.97 5.27
C ARG A 62 -1.55 3.52 5.30
N GLN A 63 -2.52 2.62 5.16
CA GLN A 63 -2.32 1.19 5.11
C GLN A 63 -2.57 0.70 3.69
N ILE A 64 -1.61 -0.02 3.12
CA ILE A 64 -1.78 -0.69 1.83
C ILE A 64 -1.68 -2.18 2.05
N THR A 65 -2.68 -2.93 1.59
CA THR A 65 -2.62 -4.39 1.55
C THR A 65 -2.16 -4.80 0.16
N VAL A 66 -0.93 -5.32 0.06
CA VAL A 66 -0.35 -5.77 -1.20
C VAL A 66 -1.11 -7.00 -1.69
N THR A 67 -1.61 -6.89 -2.92
CA THR A 67 -2.36 -7.93 -3.62
C THR A 67 -1.54 -8.55 -4.75
N ALA A 68 -2.00 -9.66 -5.32
CA ALA A 68 -1.40 -10.23 -6.53
C ALA A 68 -1.37 -9.24 -7.71
N ALA A 69 -2.41 -8.41 -7.85
CA ALA A 69 -2.49 -7.40 -8.90
C ALA A 69 -1.42 -6.31 -8.75
N ASP A 70 -1.13 -5.90 -7.51
CA ASP A 70 -0.04 -4.95 -7.24
C ASP A 70 1.31 -5.54 -7.62
N ILE A 71 1.56 -6.79 -7.25
CA ILE A 71 2.82 -7.48 -7.55
C ILE A 71 3.03 -7.61 -9.05
N GLU A 72 2.00 -8.04 -9.77
CA GLU A 72 2.06 -8.16 -11.23
C GLU A 72 2.37 -6.80 -11.87
N ARG A 73 1.62 -5.74 -11.52
CA ARG A 73 1.85 -4.39 -12.02
C ARG A 73 3.27 -3.91 -11.75
N LEU A 74 3.75 -4.04 -10.51
CA LEU A 74 5.08 -3.58 -10.10
C LEU A 74 6.20 -4.36 -10.82
N ARG A 75 6.06 -5.68 -10.98
CA ARG A 75 7.03 -6.49 -11.73
C ARG A 75 7.06 -6.13 -13.22
N GLN A 76 5.91 -5.78 -13.81
CA GLN A 76 5.86 -5.30 -15.20
C GLN A 76 6.57 -3.94 -15.33
N GLN A 77 6.34 -3.02 -14.39
CA GLN A 77 6.99 -1.70 -14.35
C GLN A 77 8.52 -1.81 -14.18
N ALA A 78 9.01 -2.77 -13.39
CA ALA A 78 10.46 -2.98 -13.19
C ALA A 78 11.19 -3.60 -14.40
N ARG A 79 10.45 -4.15 -15.37
CA ARG A 79 11.02 -4.80 -16.57
C ARG A 79 11.04 -3.88 -17.80
N GLY A 80 10.36 -2.73 -17.74
CA GLY A 80 10.35 -1.71 -18.79
C GLY A 80 11.37 -0.62 -18.50
#